data_AF-A0A8J5CEA6-F1
#
_entry.id   AF-A0A8J5CEA6-F1
#
_cell.length_a   1.000
_cell.length_b   1.000
_cell.length_c   1.000
_cell.angle_alpha   90.00
_cell.angle_beta   90.00
_cell.angle_gamma   90.00
#
_symmetry.space_group_name_H-M   'P 1'
#
loop_
_entity.id
_entity.type
_entity.pdbx_description
1 polymer ?
#
loop_
_entity_poly.entity_id
_entity_poly.type
_entity_poly.pdbx_seq_one_letter_code
_entity_poly.pdbx_strand_id
1 'polypeptide(L)'
;MRSDSLASLTRETGLKVVRGDPARKAEATKVAAEHHHYLMPTINVSDSALKFTHVLYNLSSPGSPNIEMDEHTFLVNRERAVDYLNSLDKDPEHRIKVQIVSARAYHSLFMHNMCIHPTPDELEDFSTPDFTIYNAGQFPCNRYTHYMTTSSSIDLNLDRKEMVILGTQYAGEMKKGLFGVMHYLMPKRNILSLHSSNNMGKDGDVALFFELSGIGKTTLSTDHNKLLIGDDEHC
;
A
#
# COMPACT_ATOMS: atom_id res chain seq x y z
N MET A 1 68.61 -16.24 22.33
CA MET A 1 67.42 -17.10 22.50
C MET A 1 66.50 -16.35 23.46
N ARG A 2 65.70 -15.37 23.01
CA ARG A 2 64.37 -15.44 22.35
C ARG A 2 63.23 -15.95 23.26
N SER A 3 62.40 -15.01 23.76
CA SER A 3 60.96 -15.16 24.05
C SER A 3 60.41 -13.82 24.59
N ASP A 4 59.30 -13.34 24.02
CA ASP A 4 58.86 -11.93 24.00
C ASP A 4 57.30 -11.91 23.95
N SER A 5 56.48 -10.94 24.40
CA SER A 5 56.60 -9.57 24.95
C SER A 5 55.38 -9.29 25.88
N LEU A 6 55.50 -8.80 27.13
CA LEU A 6 55.60 -7.39 27.59
C LEU A 6 54.36 -6.50 27.33
N ALA A 7 53.62 -6.15 28.41
CA ALA A 7 53.23 -4.77 28.83
C ALA A 7 52.02 -4.73 29.80
N SER A 8 52.24 -4.28 31.03
CA SER A 8 51.17 -3.83 31.95
C SER A 8 51.67 -2.61 32.72
N LEU A 9 51.11 -1.41 32.50
CA LEU A 9 51.35 -0.23 33.34
C LEU A 9 50.34 0.91 33.10
N THR A 10 50.07 1.62 34.19
CA THR A 10 49.50 2.99 34.33
C THR A 10 48.05 3.29 33.90
N ARG A 11 47.30 3.81 34.88
CA ARG A 11 46.05 4.59 34.75
C ARG A 11 46.35 6.06 34.39
N GLU A 12 45.27 6.81 34.21
CA GLU A 12 45.14 8.29 34.21
C GLU A 12 45.42 9.03 32.90
N THR A 13 44.34 9.35 32.18
CA THR A 13 44.07 10.67 31.59
C THR A 13 42.65 10.71 31.02
N GLY A 14 41.70 11.31 31.75
CA GLY A 14 40.33 11.52 31.25
C GLY A 14 40.24 12.77 30.37
N LEU A 15 39.54 12.68 29.24
CA LEU A 15 39.30 13.84 28.37
C LEU A 15 38.15 14.71 28.92
N LYS A 16 38.34 16.03 28.90
CA LYS A 16 37.46 17.01 29.57
C LYS A 16 36.20 17.30 28.75
N VAL A 17 35.02 17.21 29.38
CA VAL A 17 33.75 17.69 28.82
C VAL A 17 33.61 19.20 29.11
N VAL A 18 33.56 20.02 28.06
CA VAL A 18 33.32 21.47 28.18
C VAL A 18 31.82 21.73 28.25
N ARG A 19 31.35 22.34 29.34
CA ARG A 19 29.97 22.84 29.46
C ARG A 19 29.88 24.23 28.82
N GLY A 20 28.96 24.39 27.86
CA GLY A 20 28.65 25.68 27.25
C GLY A 20 27.79 26.54 28.16
N ASP A 21 28.14 27.82 28.29
CA ASP A 21 27.49 28.82 29.14
C ASP A 21 26.31 29.48 28.39
N PRO A 22 25.10 29.62 28.97
CA PRO A 22 23.87 29.90 28.20
C PRO A 22 23.65 31.39 27.86
N ALA A 23 24.71 32.21 27.78
CA ALA A 23 24.62 33.67 27.76
C ALA A 23 25.24 34.34 26.51
N ARG A 24 25.14 33.72 25.32
CA ARG A 24 25.63 34.32 24.06
C ARG A 24 24.54 34.43 22.99
N LYS A 25 23.95 35.62 22.85
CA LYS A 25 23.15 35.98 21.67
C LYS A 25 24.06 35.96 20.43
N ALA A 26 23.65 35.23 19.39
CA ALA A 26 24.21 35.37 18.05
C ALA A 26 23.33 36.34 17.24
N GLU A 27 23.93 37.32 16.59
CA GLU A 27 23.23 38.25 15.71
C GLU A 27 22.91 37.57 14.37
N ALA A 28 21.66 37.69 13.91
CA ALA A 28 21.23 37.10 12.66
C ALA A 28 21.56 38.00 11.47
N THR A 29 22.53 37.60 10.64
CA THR A 29 22.77 38.22 9.34
C THR A 29 21.60 37.88 8.40
N LYS A 30 20.83 38.89 7.97
CA LYS A 30 19.75 38.70 6.99
C LYS A 30 20.34 38.45 5.61
N VAL A 31 20.26 37.21 5.12
CA VAL A 31 20.36 36.90 3.69
C VAL A 31 18.95 36.96 3.11
N ALA A 32 18.74 37.74 2.06
CA ALA A 32 17.46 37.81 1.37
C ALA A 32 17.30 36.56 0.50
N ALA A 33 16.27 35.76 0.77
CA ALA A 33 15.86 34.65 -0.09
C ALA A 33 14.79 35.14 -1.08
N GLU A 34 15.03 34.98 -2.38
CA GLU A 34 14.01 35.23 -3.40
C GLU A 34 12.96 34.11 -3.34
N HIS A 35 11.72 34.47 -3.02
CA HIS A 35 10.62 33.52 -2.95
C HIS A 35 10.10 33.17 -4.36
N HIS A 36 10.55 32.06 -4.91
CA HIS A 36 9.86 31.42 -6.03
C HIS A 36 8.49 30.92 -5.58
N HIS A 37 7.44 31.65 -5.95
CA HIS A 37 6.05 31.27 -5.71
C HIS A 37 5.66 30.05 -6.56
N TYR A 38 5.80 28.86 -6.00
CA TYR A 38 5.07 27.69 -6.49
C TYR A 38 3.58 27.84 -6.15
N LEU A 39 2.75 28.05 -7.17
CA LEU A 39 1.29 28.04 -7.04
C LEU A 39 0.83 26.59 -6.79
N MET A 40 0.52 26.27 -5.54
CA MET A 40 -0.17 25.01 -5.22
C MET A 40 -1.66 25.15 -5.55
N PRO A 41 -2.27 24.18 -6.26
CA PRO A 41 -3.73 24.15 -6.42
C PRO A 41 -4.41 24.02 -5.05
N THR A 42 -5.30 24.96 -4.73
CA THR A 42 -6.00 24.94 -3.44
C THR A 42 -7.18 23.96 -3.51
N ILE A 43 -7.06 22.84 -2.78
CA ILE A 43 -8.19 21.90 -2.61
C ILE A 43 -9.16 22.49 -1.60
N ASN A 44 -10.42 22.69 -1.99
CA ASN A 44 -11.48 23.15 -1.12
C ASN A 44 -11.99 21.98 -0.26
N VAL A 45 -11.31 21.72 0.86
CA VAL A 45 -11.66 20.62 1.78
C VAL A 45 -12.78 21.07 2.72
N SER A 46 -13.92 20.39 2.68
CA SER A 46 -14.96 20.52 3.71
C SER A 46 -14.47 19.85 5.00
N ASP A 47 -14.37 20.64 6.08
CA ASP A 47 -13.66 20.21 7.29
C ASP A 47 -14.43 19.14 8.08
N SER A 48 -13.96 17.90 7.95
CA SER A 48 -14.26 16.79 8.86
C SER A 48 -12.97 15.98 9.11
N ALA A 49 -11.94 16.68 9.57
CA ALA A 49 -10.60 16.13 9.75
C ALA A 49 -10.51 14.95 10.75
N LEU A 50 -10.33 13.74 10.21
CA LEU A 50 -9.78 12.60 10.96
C LEU A 50 -8.25 12.73 11.05
N LYS A 51 -7.77 13.33 12.15
CA LYS A 51 -6.32 13.43 12.44
C LYS A 51 -5.77 12.08 12.90
N PHE A 52 -5.10 11.35 12.00
CA PHE A 52 -4.32 10.17 12.36
C PHE A 52 -2.93 10.55 12.87
N THR A 53 -2.80 10.85 14.17
CA THR A 53 -1.48 10.93 14.82
C THR A 53 -0.99 9.53 15.19
N HIS A 54 -0.27 8.88 14.27
CA HIS A 54 0.58 7.74 14.59
C HIS A 54 1.91 8.26 15.15
N VAL A 55 2.09 8.19 16.48
CA VAL A 55 3.41 8.38 17.09
C VAL A 55 4.17 7.05 16.99
N LEU A 56 4.90 6.87 15.90
CA LEU A 56 5.83 5.77 15.74
C LEU A 56 7.09 6.07 16.55
N TYR A 57 7.28 5.37 17.67
CA TYR A 57 8.55 5.40 18.40
C TYR A 57 9.63 4.69 17.59
N ASN A 58 10.64 5.42 17.13
CA ASN A 58 11.78 4.80 16.48
C ASN A 58 12.65 4.09 17.55
N LEU A 59 12.46 2.78 17.67
CA LEU A 59 13.23 1.89 18.56
C LEU A 59 14.41 1.23 17.82
N SER A 60 14.95 1.87 16.79
CA SER A 60 16.12 1.38 16.04
C SER A 60 17.34 1.24 16.94
N SER A 61 17.73 0.00 17.23
CA SER A 61 18.98 -0.32 17.93
C SER A 61 20.20 0.05 17.06
N PRO A 62 21.39 0.32 17.66
CA PRO A 62 22.61 0.61 16.88
C PRO A 62 22.97 -0.59 16.00
N GLY A 63 22.81 -0.46 14.68
CA GLY A 63 22.92 -1.56 13.72
C GLY A 63 21.66 -1.83 12.89
N SER A 64 20.55 -1.13 13.17
CA SER A 64 19.39 -1.07 12.27
C SER A 64 19.80 -0.59 10.85
N PRO A 65 19.38 -1.28 9.76
CA PRO A 65 19.61 -0.81 8.40
C PRO A 65 18.73 0.40 8.02
N ASN A 66 17.74 0.74 8.84
CA ASN A 66 16.92 1.92 8.65
C ASN A 66 17.74 3.18 8.95
N ILE A 67 18.06 3.95 7.91
CA ILE A 67 18.72 5.25 7.97
C ILE A 67 17.62 6.33 7.97
N GLU A 68 17.79 7.38 8.79
CA GLU A 68 16.91 8.55 8.77
C GLU A 68 17.04 9.26 7.41
N MET A 69 15.90 9.49 6.75
CA MET A 69 15.83 10.03 5.40
C MET A 69 15.07 11.35 5.43
N ASP A 70 15.63 12.37 4.77
CA ASP A 70 14.99 13.68 4.65
C ASP A 70 13.79 13.63 3.70
N GLU A 71 12.89 14.60 3.86
CA GLU A 71 11.62 14.68 3.11
C GLU A 71 11.84 14.77 1.59
N HIS A 72 12.86 15.50 1.13
CA HIS A 72 13.16 15.64 -0.30
C HIS A 72 13.63 14.30 -0.89
N THR A 73 14.57 13.61 -0.24
CA THR A 73 15.03 12.28 -0.68
C THR A 73 13.90 11.24 -0.65
N PHE A 74 13.01 11.29 0.35
CA PHE A 74 11.81 10.45 0.38
C PHE A 74 10.87 10.74 -0.80
N LEU A 75 10.60 12.02 -1.10
CA LEU A 75 9.72 12.41 -2.21
C LEU A 75 10.27 11.98 -3.57
N VAL A 76 11.59 12.15 -3.81
CA VAL A 76 12.25 11.67 -5.04
C VAL A 76 12.17 10.14 -5.17
N ASN A 77 12.42 9.41 -4.08
CA ASN A 77 12.29 7.94 -4.09
C ASN A 77 10.84 7.49 -4.31
N ARG A 78 9.85 8.21 -3.74
CA ARG A 78 8.43 7.97 -3.95
C ARG A 78 8.02 8.22 -5.40
N GLU A 79 8.46 9.32 -6.00
CA GLU A 79 8.22 9.63 -7.42
C GLU A 79 8.77 8.52 -8.31
N ARG A 80 10.04 8.13 -8.13
CA ARG A 80 10.66 7.01 -8.86
C ARG A 80 9.92 5.68 -8.70
N ALA A 81 9.41 5.38 -7.51
CA ALA A 81 8.60 4.19 -7.27
C ALA A 81 7.25 4.26 -8.00
N VAL A 82 6.59 5.42 -7.99
CA VAL A 82 5.32 5.65 -8.71
C VAL A 82 5.52 5.55 -10.22
N ASP A 83 6.56 6.18 -10.77
CA ASP A 83 6.91 6.11 -12.20
C ASP A 83 7.10 4.66 -12.65
N TYR A 84 7.88 3.88 -11.89
CA TYR A 84 8.15 2.48 -12.19
C TYR A 84 6.89 1.60 -12.10
N LEU A 85 6.07 1.77 -11.05
CA LEU A 85 4.82 1.02 -10.89
C LEU A 85 3.77 1.38 -11.96
N ASN A 86 3.82 2.60 -12.49
CA ASN A 86 3.02 3.03 -13.63
C ASN A 86 3.55 2.50 -14.97
N SER A 87 4.86 2.21 -15.08
CA SER A 87 5.46 1.64 -16.30
C SER A 87 5.32 0.13 -16.44
N LEU A 88 4.75 -0.57 -15.44
CA LEU A 88 4.53 -2.01 -15.51
C LEU A 88 3.38 -2.34 -16.48
N ASP A 89 3.64 -3.23 -17.43
CA ASP A 89 2.63 -3.72 -18.38
C ASP A 89 1.46 -4.38 -17.66
N LYS A 90 0.25 -3.97 -18.03
CA LYS A 90 -1.02 -4.45 -17.48
C LYS A 90 -1.93 -4.80 -18.65
N ASP A 91 -2.22 -6.09 -18.83
CA ASP A 91 -3.10 -6.59 -19.90
C ASP A 91 -4.39 -5.73 -20.00
N PRO A 92 -4.63 -5.07 -21.14
CA PRO A 92 -5.83 -4.27 -21.36
C PRO A 92 -7.03 -5.10 -21.83
N GLU A 93 -6.82 -6.25 -22.49
CA GLU A 93 -7.89 -7.02 -23.13
C GLU A 93 -8.81 -7.70 -22.10
N HIS A 94 -8.24 -8.10 -20.96
CA HIS A 94 -8.96 -8.89 -19.96
C HIS A 94 -9.46 -8.09 -18.75
N ARG A 95 -9.29 -6.76 -18.74
CA ARG A 95 -9.79 -5.88 -17.68
C ARG A 95 -11.32 -5.97 -17.51
N ILE A 96 -11.78 -5.57 -16.33
CA ILE A 96 -13.19 -5.46 -15.96
C ILE A 96 -13.38 -4.09 -15.30
N LYS A 97 -14.30 -3.26 -15.80
CA LYS A 97 -14.59 -1.95 -15.19
C LYS A 97 -15.45 -2.17 -13.94
N VAL A 98 -14.90 -1.86 -12.76
CA VAL A 98 -15.60 -2.02 -11.49
C VAL A 98 -15.97 -0.67 -10.90
N GLN A 99 -17.25 -0.45 -10.60
CA GLN A 99 -17.71 0.71 -9.84
C GLN A 99 -17.86 0.35 -8.36
N ILE A 100 -17.28 1.15 -7.47
CA ILE A 100 -17.38 0.99 -6.02
C ILE A 100 -18.25 2.11 -5.44
N VAL A 101 -19.40 1.76 -4.87
CA VAL A 101 -20.30 2.67 -4.16
C VAL A 101 -20.28 2.29 -2.68
N SER A 102 -19.57 3.06 -1.85
CA SER A 102 -19.33 2.72 -0.45
C SER A 102 -19.72 3.82 0.53
N ALA A 103 -20.36 3.45 1.64
CA ALA A 103 -20.81 4.40 2.67
C ALA A 103 -19.67 5.07 3.48
N ARG A 104 -18.44 4.53 3.46
CA ARG A 104 -17.29 5.06 4.22
C ARG A 104 -16.09 5.32 3.32
N ALA A 105 -15.47 6.49 3.46
CA ALA A 105 -14.34 6.93 2.61
C ALA A 105 -13.14 5.97 2.60
N TYR A 106 -12.83 5.29 3.71
CA TYR A 106 -11.71 4.33 3.75
C TYR A 106 -11.99 3.06 2.93
N HIS A 107 -13.25 2.69 2.69
CA HIS A 107 -13.58 1.59 1.78
C HIS A 107 -13.28 1.97 0.34
N SER A 108 -13.61 3.21 -0.05
CA SER A 108 -13.23 3.76 -1.36
C SER A 108 -11.71 3.82 -1.52
N LEU A 109 -10.99 4.33 -0.50
CA LEU A 109 -9.52 4.38 -0.49
C LEU A 109 -8.88 2.98 -0.51
N PHE A 110 -9.47 2.00 0.18
CA PHE A 110 -8.99 0.62 0.14
C PHE A 110 -9.10 0.05 -1.27
N MET A 111 -10.24 0.16 -1.94
CA MET A 111 -10.39 -0.32 -3.33
C MET A 111 -9.54 0.48 -4.31
N HIS A 112 -9.39 1.79 -4.10
CA HIS A 112 -8.45 2.63 -4.84
C HIS A 112 -6.99 2.14 -4.71
N ASN A 113 -6.61 1.52 -3.59
CA ASN A 113 -5.26 0.97 -3.42
C ASN A 113 -5.11 -0.47 -3.94
N MET A 114 -6.21 -1.22 -4.10
CA MET A 114 -6.21 -2.63 -4.52
C MET A 114 -6.51 -2.83 -6.01
N CYS A 115 -7.16 -1.87 -6.67
CA CYS A 115 -7.51 -1.95 -8.09
C CYS A 115 -6.59 -1.11 -8.96
N ILE A 116 -6.53 -1.45 -10.25
CA ILE A 116 -5.87 -0.65 -11.28
C ILE A 116 -6.74 0.58 -11.57
N HIS A 117 -6.14 1.78 -11.54
CA HIS A 117 -6.80 3.02 -11.92
C HIS A 117 -6.98 3.13 -13.44
N PRO A 118 -8.12 3.64 -13.92
CA PRO A 118 -8.21 4.15 -15.28
C PRO A 118 -7.30 5.38 -15.46
N THR A 119 -6.78 5.59 -16.66
CA THR A 119 -6.20 6.88 -17.06
C THR A 119 -7.27 7.97 -17.07
N PRO A 120 -6.91 9.27 -17.13
CA PRO A 120 -7.89 10.35 -17.30
C PRO A 120 -8.82 10.14 -18.50
N ASP A 121 -8.26 9.69 -19.63
CA ASP A 121 -9.02 9.42 -20.87
C ASP A 121 -9.97 8.21 -20.69
N GLU A 122 -9.48 7.12 -20.09
CA GLU A 122 -10.31 5.95 -19.74
C GLU A 122 -11.43 6.28 -18.73
N LEU A 123 -11.25 7.33 -17.91
CA LEU A 123 -12.23 7.80 -16.94
C LEU A 123 -13.34 8.65 -17.59
N GLU A 124 -13.03 9.45 -18.61
CA GLU A 124 -14.04 10.18 -19.39
C GLU A 124 -14.97 9.20 -20.15
N ASP A 125 -14.42 8.11 -20.68
CA ASP A 125 -15.18 7.04 -21.37
C ASP A 125 -15.78 5.97 -20.44
N PHE A 126 -15.68 6.11 -19.11
CA PHE A 126 -16.13 5.12 -18.10
C PHE A 126 -17.67 4.94 -17.97
N SER A 127 -18.43 5.37 -18.99
CA SER A 127 -19.89 5.54 -19.02
C SER A 127 -20.76 4.35 -18.52
N THR A 128 -20.26 3.11 -18.52
CA THR A 128 -20.96 1.95 -17.93
C THR A 128 -19.95 0.97 -17.33
N PRO A 129 -20.06 0.61 -16.04
CA PRO A 129 -19.23 -0.42 -15.42
C PRO A 129 -19.66 -1.83 -15.84
N ASP A 130 -18.71 -2.75 -15.83
CA ASP A 130 -18.96 -4.17 -16.04
C ASP A 130 -19.42 -4.87 -14.76
N PHE A 131 -19.11 -4.32 -13.58
CA PHE A 131 -19.56 -4.83 -12.29
C PHE A 131 -19.66 -3.71 -11.25
N THR A 132 -20.65 -3.75 -10.36
CA THR A 132 -20.85 -2.72 -9.32
C THR A 132 -20.92 -3.30 -7.92
N ILE A 133 -20.12 -2.75 -6.99
CA ILE A 133 -20.12 -3.13 -5.58
C ILE A 133 -20.79 -2.03 -4.74
N TYR A 134 -21.90 -2.37 -4.09
CA TYR A 134 -22.61 -1.55 -3.12
C TYR A 134 -22.19 -1.95 -1.69
N ASN A 135 -21.21 -1.23 -1.13
CA ASN A 135 -20.78 -1.43 0.25
C ASN A 135 -21.51 -0.49 1.21
N ALA A 136 -22.65 -0.96 1.73
CA ALA A 136 -23.40 -0.36 2.82
C ALA A 136 -23.10 -1.07 4.17
N GLY A 137 -21.89 -1.61 4.34
CA GLY A 137 -21.49 -2.49 5.44
C GLY A 137 -21.59 -1.94 6.87
N GLN A 138 -21.79 -0.62 7.03
CA GLN A 138 -22.13 -0.01 8.31
C GLN A 138 -23.60 -0.25 8.72
N PHE A 139 -24.49 -0.50 7.76
CA PHE A 139 -25.91 -0.77 7.98
C PHE A 139 -26.15 -2.29 8.06
N PRO A 140 -26.83 -2.80 9.10
CA PRO A 140 -27.03 -4.24 9.28
C PRO A 140 -28.05 -4.80 8.28
N CYS A 141 -27.84 -6.06 7.87
CA CYS A 141 -28.84 -6.82 7.14
C CYS A 141 -30.04 -7.18 8.04
N ASN A 142 -31.22 -7.24 7.45
CA ASN A 142 -32.43 -7.69 8.13
C ASN A 142 -32.43 -9.23 8.25
N ARG A 143 -32.16 -9.75 9.45
CA ARG A 143 -32.19 -11.18 9.80
C ARG A 143 -33.54 -11.89 9.63
N TYR A 144 -34.61 -11.15 9.31
CA TYR A 144 -35.92 -11.73 8.98
C TYR A 144 -36.17 -11.83 7.47
N THR A 145 -35.26 -11.30 6.65
CA THR A 145 -35.23 -11.55 5.21
C THR A 145 -34.86 -13.01 4.95
N HIS A 146 -35.49 -13.63 3.96
CA HIS A 146 -35.21 -15.01 3.58
C HIS A 146 -33.71 -15.20 3.25
N TYR A 147 -33.15 -16.35 3.67
CA TYR A 147 -31.72 -16.69 3.62
C TYR A 147 -30.78 -15.91 4.57
N MET A 148 -31.23 -14.82 5.23
CA MET A 148 -30.36 -13.98 6.07
C MET A 148 -30.36 -14.46 7.52
N THR A 149 -29.32 -15.21 7.93
CA THR A 149 -29.22 -15.81 9.27
C THR A 149 -28.53 -14.91 10.31
N THR A 150 -27.84 -13.86 9.88
CA THR A 150 -27.09 -12.94 10.76
C THR A 150 -27.39 -11.47 10.42
N SER A 151 -26.79 -10.53 11.15
CA SER A 151 -26.81 -9.10 10.81
C SER A 151 -25.91 -8.73 9.63
N SER A 152 -25.13 -9.67 9.09
CA SER A 152 -24.16 -9.46 8.01
C SER A 152 -24.57 -10.25 6.77
N SER A 153 -24.38 -9.66 5.59
CA SER A 153 -24.69 -10.28 4.30
C SER A 153 -23.72 -9.78 3.24
N ILE A 154 -23.33 -10.70 2.36
CA ILE A 154 -22.46 -10.47 1.22
C ILE A 154 -23.11 -11.21 0.04
N ASP A 155 -23.91 -10.47 -0.72
CA ASP A 155 -24.73 -11.02 -1.79
C ASP A 155 -24.07 -10.70 -3.13
N LEU A 156 -23.95 -11.68 -4.01
CA LEU A 156 -23.29 -11.54 -5.31
C LEU A 156 -24.24 -12.06 -6.41
N ASN A 157 -24.59 -11.19 -7.36
CA ASN A 157 -25.49 -11.49 -8.46
C ASN A 157 -24.75 -11.32 -9.80
N LEU A 158 -24.46 -12.45 -10.45
CA LEU A 158 -23.69 -12.50 -11.70
C LEU A 158 -24.48 -12.02 -12.93
N ASP A 159 -25.82 -12.15 -12.91
CA ASP A 159 -26.69 -11.73 -14.02
C ASP A 159 -26.88 -10.21 -14.03
N ARG A 160 -27.09 -9.62 -12.85
CA ARG A 160 -27.12 -8.17 -12.65
C ARG A 160 -25.73 -7.53 -12.66
N LYS A 161 -24.68 -8.33 -12.45
CA LYS A 161 -23.29 -7.89 -12.26
C LYS A 161 -23.14 -6.95 -11.06
N GLU A 162 -23.79 -7.32 -9.96
CA GLU A 162 -23.85 -6.53 -8.73
C GLU A 162 -23.38 -7.33 -7.53
N MET A 163 -22.74 -6.65 -6.57
CA MET A 163 -22.46 -7.17 -5.24
C MET A 163 -23.00 -6.20 -4.19
N VAL A 164 -23.61 -6.73 -3.13
CA VAL A 164 -24.16 -5.95 -2.01
C VAL A 164 -23.54 -6.44 -0.71
N ILE A 165 -23.01 -5.51 0.09
CA ILE A 165 -22.39 -5.79 1.38
C ILE A 165 -23.13 -5.03 2.47
N LEU A 166 -23.61 -5.77 3.48
CA LEU A 166 -24.34 -5.26 4.64
C LEU A 166 -23.76 -5.83 5.94
N GLY A 167 -23.76 -5.01 7.00
CA GLY A 167 -23.43 -5.42 8.37
C GLY A 167 -22.02 -5.97 8.60
N THR A 168 -21.08 -5.74 7.68
CA THR A 168 -19.65 -6.00 7.87
C THR A 168 -18.84 -4.82 7.35
N GLN A 169 -17.87 -4.37 8.13
CA GLN A 169 -16.98 -3.26 7.77
C GLN A 169 -15.60 -3.76 7.33
N TYR A 170 -15.40 -5.08 7.27
CA TYR A 170 -14.16 -5.67 6.78
C TYR A 170 -13.98 -5.35 5.29
N ALA A 171 -12.90 -4.64 4.95
CA ALA A 171 -12.68 -4.20 3.56
C ALA A 171 -12.31 -5.36 2.62
N GLY A 172 -11.77 -6.45 3.16
CA GLY A 172 -11.41 -7.66 2.41
C GLY A 172 -12.59 -8.35 1.73
N GLU A 173 -13.83 -8.11 2.18
CA GLU A 173 -15.04 -8.60 1.50
C GLU A 173 -15.11 -8.09 0.07
N MET A 174 -14.80 -6.80 -0.18
CA MET A 174 -14.82 -6.23 -1.53
C MET A 174 -13.71 -6.83 -2.40
N LYS A 175 -12.50 -7.04 -1.84
CA LYS A 175 -11.37 -7.67 -2.55
C LYS A 175 -11.73 -9.10 -2.96
N LYS A 176 -12.08 -9.96 -1.99
CA LYS A 176 -12.37 -11.38 -2.25
C LYS A 176 -13.69 -11.59 -2.99
N GLY A 177 -14.65 -10.67 -2.89
CA GLY A 177 -15.83 -10.63 -3.76
C GLY A 177 -15.47 -10.42 -5.22
N LEU A 178 -14.68 -9.38 -5.52
CA LEU A 178 -14.19 -9.12 -6.89
C LEU A 178 -13.32 -10.27 -7.41
N PHE A 179 -12.46 -10.84 -6.56
CA PHE A 179 -11.68 -12.03 -6.89
C PHE A 179 -12.58 -13.24 -7.26
N GLY A 180 -13.68 -13.44 -6.54
CA GLY A 180 -14.71 -14.42 -6.88
C GLY A 180 -15.38 -14.17 -8.24
N VAL A 181 -15.62 -12.91 -8.60
CA VAL A 181 -16.10 -12.52 -9.95
C VAL A 181 -15.06 -12.85 -11.02
N MET A 182 -13.78 -12.55 -10.80
CA MET A 182 -12.70 -12.90 -11.72
C MET A 182 -12.59 -14.42 -11.90
N HIS A 183 -12.64 -15.19 -10.80
CA HIS A 183 -12.68 -16.66 -10.82
C HIS A 183 -13.88 -17.25 -11.58
N TYR A 184 -14.99 -16.52 -11.73
CA TYR A 184 -16.12 -16.94 -12.55
C TYR A 184 -15.99 -16.55 -14.02
N LEU A 185 -15.43 -15.37 -14.31
CA LEU A 185 -15.38 -14.80 -15.66
C LEU A 185 -14.16 -15.24 -16.47
N MET A 186 -13.00 -15.40 -15.84
CA MET A 186 -11.76 -15.76 -16.55
C MET A 186 -11.79 -17.18 -17.14
N PRO A 187 -12.29 -18.22 -16.44
CA PRO A 187 -12.44 -19.55 -17.05
C PRO A 187 -13.39 -19.56 -18.26
N LYS A 188 -14.40 -18.68 -18.31
CA LYS A 188 -15.26 -18.51 -19.49
C LYS A 188 -14.55 -17.88 -20.69
N ARG A 189 -13.44 -17.18 -20.46
CA ARG A 189 -12.52 -16.66 -21.48
C ARG A 189 -11.37 -17.64 -21.80
N ASN A 190 -11.41 -18.86 -21.25
CA ASN A 190 -10.33 -19.86 -21.27
C ASN A 190 -9.02 -19.40 -20.57
N ILE A 191 -9.14 -18.51 -19.57
CA ILE A 191 -8.02 -17.99 -18.78
C ILE A 191 -8.05 -18.60 -17.38
N LEU A 192 -6.89 -19.02 -16.89
CA LEU A 192 -6.75 -19.69 -15.59
C LEU A 192 -6.53 -18.67 -14.47
N SER A 193 -7.61 -18.20 -13.86
CA SER A 193 -7.57 -17.45 -12.60
C SER A 193 -6.89 -18.24 -11.47
N LEU A 194 -5.93 -17.64 -10.76
CA LEU A 194 -5.11 -18.24 -9.70
C LEU A 194 -5.11 -17.41 -8.41
N HIS A 195 -5.07 -18.12 -7.27
CA HIS A 195 -4.84 -17.56 -5.93
C HIS A 195 -3.40 -17.88 -5.50
N SER A 196 -2.45 -17.08 -5.97
CA SER A 196 -1.00 -17.28 -5.79
C SER A 196 -0.25 -15.95 -5.73
N SER A 197 0.91 -15.93 -5.08
CA SER A 197 1.91 -14.89 -5.34
C SER A 197 2.79 -15.32 -6.51
N ASN A 198 3.22 -14.36 -7.33
CA ASN A 198 3.97 -14.62 -8.56
C ASN A 198 5.17 -13.66 -8.67
N ASN A 199 6.34 -14.16 -9.09
CA ASN A 199 7.49 -13.31 -9.41
C ASN A 199 8.21 -13.77 -10.70
N MET A 200 9.01 -12.89 -11.29
CA MET A 200 9.71 -13.09 -12.56
C MET A 200 11.21 -12.82 -12.39
N GLY A 201 12.07 -13.76 -12.79
CA GLY A 201 13.50 -13.52 -12.87
C GLY A 201 13.91 -12.70 -14.09
N LYS A 202 15.18 -12.29 -14.13
CA LYS A 202 15.71 -11.36 -15.15
C LYS A 202 15.66 -11.93 -16.58
N ASP A 203 15.65 -13.25 -16.70
CA ASP A 203 15.59 -13.97 -17.98
C ASP A 203 14.14 -14.30 -18.41
N GLY A 204 13.13 -13.78 -17.67
CA GLY A 204 11.71 -14.00 -17.95
C GLY A 204 11.11 -15.25 -17.30
N ASP A 205 11.85 -15.94 -16.42
CA ASP A 205 11.36 -17.12 -15.71
C ASP A 205 10.34 -16.76 -14.62
N VAL A 206 9.08 -17.16 -14.82
CA VAL A 206 7.98 -16.91 -13.86
C VAL A 206 7.87 -18.06 -12.86
N ALA A 207 7.82 -17.73 -11.57
CA ALA A 207 7.51 -18.67 -10.48
C ALA A 207 6.16 -18.34 -9.85
N LEU A 208 5.37 -19.38 -9.58
CA LEU A 208 4.04 -19.33 -8.94
C LEU A 208 4.10 -19.96 -7.56
N PHE A 209 3.55 -19.29 -6.54
CA PHE A 209 3.58 -19.73 -5.15
C PHE A 209 2.16 -19.93 -4.62
N PHE A 210 1.78 -21.19 -4.40
CA PHE A 210 0.46 -21.60 -3.91
C PHE A 210 0.53 -22.06 -2.45
N GLU A 211 -0.17 -21.35 -1.56
CA GLU A 211 -0.37 -21.77 -0.17
C GLU A 211 -1.70 -21.20 0.37
N LEU A 212 -2.07 -21.56 1.60
CA LEU A 212 -3.13 -20.87 2.34
C LEU A 212 -2.64 -19.51 2.89
N SER A 213 -3.54 -18.69 3.43
CA SER A 213 -3.20 -17.39 4.03
C SER A 213 -2.27 -17.57 5.24
N GLY A 214 -1.23 -16.75 5.34
CA GLY A 214 -0.33 -16.70 6.50
C GLY A 214 0.78 -17.76 6.59
N ILE A 215 1.01 -18.57 5.54
CA ILE A 215 2.01 -19.66 5.58
C ILE A 215 3.42 -19.23 5.13
N GLY A 216 3.55 -18.28 4.19
CA GLY A 216 4.85 -17.81 3.70
C GLY A 216 4.86 -17.11 2.34
N LYS A 217 3.80 -17.24 1.52
CA LYS A 217 3.68 -16.69 0.14
C LYS A 217 4.37 -15.35 -0.08
N THR A 218 3.97 -14.32 0.68
CA THR A 218 4.49 -12.95 0.52
C THR A 218 5.99 -12.85 0.83
N THR A 219 6.47 -13.63 1.80
CA THR A 219 7.90 -13.70 2.15
C THR A 219 8.69 -14.42 1.08
N LEU A 220 8.18 -15.53 0.54
CA LEU A 220 8.86 -16.34 -0.48
C LEU A 220 8.83 -15.72 -1.88
N SER A 221 7.80 -14.94 -2.22
CA SER A 221 7.73 -14.22 -3.50
C SER A 221 8.60 -12.97 -3.53
N THR A 222 9.07 -12.47 -2.38
CA THR A 222 9.89 -11.25 -2.27
C THR A 222 11.38 -11.59 -2.32
N ASP A 223 11.90 -11.87 -3.53
CA ASP A 223 13.32 -12.05 -3.81
C ASP A 223 13.91 -10.79 -4.46
N HIS A 224 15.02 -10.27 -3.95
CA HIS A 224 15.68 -9.08 -4.49
C HIS A 224 16.15 -9.22 -5.95
N ASN A 225 16.33 -10.46 -6.44
CA ASN A 225 16.73 -10.73 -7.82
C ASN A 225 15.55 -10.92 -8.78
N LYS A 226 14.30 -10.94 -8.27
CA LYS A 226 13.08 -11.17 -9.07
C LYS A 226 12.10 -10.00 -8.94
N LEU A 227 11.46 -9.67 -10.05
CA LEU A 227 10.38 -8.68 -10.07
C LEU A 227 9.10 -9.34 -9.56
N LEU A 228 8.49 -8.77 -8.51
CA LEU A 228 7.18 -9.21 -8.02
C LEU A 228 6.12 -8.81 -9.05
N ILE A 229 5.35 -9.79 -9.55
CA ILE A 229 4.18 -9.54 -10.41
C ILE A 229 2.97 -9.19 -9.54
N GLY A 230 2.81 -9.90 -8.42
CA GLY A 230 1.79 -9.66 -7.41
C GLY A 230 1.85 -10.70 -6.29
N ASP A 231 1.09 -10.47 -5.21
CA ASP A 231 1.22 -11.23 -3.95
C ASP A 231 0.04 -12.16 -3.62
N ASP A 232 -1.06 -12.14 -4.40
CA ASP A 232 -2.30 -12.84 -4.01
C ASP A 232 -3.17 -13.32 -5.19
N GLU A 233 -3.38 -12.53 -6.24
CA GLU A 233 -4.46 -12.76 -7.22
C GLU A 233 -3.97 -12.52 -8.67
N HIS A 234 -4.01 -13.56 -9.52
CA HIS A 234 -3.48 -13.54 -10.89
C HIS A 234 -4.37 -14.31 -11.87
N CYS A 235 -4.07 -14.20 -13.18
CA CYS A 235 -4.74 -14.86 -14.30
C CYS A 235 -3.70 -15.24 -15.37
#